data_AF-A0A7V5E932-F1
#
_entry.id   AF-A0A7V5E932-F1
#
_cell.length_a   1.000
_cell.length_b   1.000
_cell.length_c   1.000
_cell.angle_alpha   90.00
_cell.angle_beta   90.00
_cell.angle_gamma   90.00
#
_symmetry.space_group_name_H-M   'P 1'
#
loop_
_entity.id
_entity.type
_entity.pdbx_description
1 polymer ?
#
loop_
_entity_poly.entity_id
_entity_poly.type
_entity_poly.pdbx_seq_one_letter_code
_entity_poly.pdbx_strand_id
1 'polypeptide(L)'
;MGISCSEALWLLSRKLDDKITEKDVKLLDEHIQSCNQCQESVKWIGKAEQLVNNAIRNLALTRGVCEDAMESIKLHHIVEKKGFRLWHLLVILLIVILALILIWQLFLQGGGK
;
A
#
# COMPACT_ATOMS: atom_id res chain seq x y z
N MET A 1 32.63 -30.42 -25.72
CA MET A 1 31.55 -30.14 -26.69
C MET A 1 30.82 -28.93 -26.16
N GLY A 2 30.87 -27.80 -26.87
CA GLY A 2 30.20 -26.58 -26.42
C GLY A 2 28.72 -26.63 -26.74
N ILE A 3 27.88 -26.17 -25.81
CA ILE A 3 26.45 -25.93 -26.05
C ILE A 3 26.26 -24.72 -26.98
N SER A 4 25.14 -24.67 -27.69
CA SER A 4 24.79 -23.52 -28.54
C SER A 4 24.27 -22.32 -27.72
N CYS A 5 24.31 -21.11 -28.28
CA CYS A 5 23.77 -19.92 -27.59
C CYS A 5 22.26 -20.06 -27.25
N SER A 6 21.49 -20.70 -28.14
CA SER A 6 20.06 -20.98 -27.91
C SER A 6 19.84 -21.95 -26.75
N GLU A 7 20.70 -22.95 -26.64
CA GLU A 7 20.65 -23.94 -25.56
C GLU A 7 21.11 -23.33 -24.23
N ALA A 8 22.12 -22.46 -24.26
CA ALA A 8 22.54 -21.68 -23.09
C ALA A 8 21.42 -20.76 -22.57
N LEU A 9 20.70 -20.07 -23.47
CA LEU A 9 19.52 -19.26 -23.09
C LEU A 9 18.40 -20.10 -22.48
N TRP A 10 18.14 -21.29 -23.04
CA TRP A 10 17.15 -22.21 -22.50
C TRP A 10 17.53 -22.73 -21.12
N LEU A 11 18.80 -23.12 -20.92
CA LEU A 11 19.34 -23.52 -19.62
C LEU A 11 19.30 -22.36 -18.61
N LEU A 12 19.58 -21.13 -19.06
CA LEU A 12 19.49 -19.94 -18.22
C LEU A 12 18.05 -19.72 -17.72
N SER A 13 17.04 -19.92 -18.57
CA SER A 13 15.63 -19.89 -18.14
C SER A 13 15.34 -20.94 -17.06
N ARG A 14 15.86 -22.16 -17.20
CA ARG A 14 15.71 -23.20 -16.18
C ARG A 14 16.44 -22.90 -14.88
N LYS A 15 17.58 -22.20 -14.96
CA LYS A 15 18.33 -21.73 -13.78
C LYS A 15 17.52 -20.70 -13.00
N LEU A 16 16.80 -19.81 -13.68
CA LEU A 16 15.89 -18.86 -13.02
C LEU A 16 14.67 -19.56 -12.37
N ASP A 17 14.20 -20.65 -12.97
CA ASP A 17 13.11 -21.48 -12.42
C ASP A 17 13.54 -22.49 -11.33
N ASP A 18 14.82 -22.50 -10.95
CA ASP A 18 15.43 -23.48 -10.02
C ASP A 18 15.26 -24.97 -10.44
N LYS A 19 15.17 -25.20 -11.76
CA LYS A 19 14.94 -26.52 -12.39
C LYS A 19 16.17 -27.04 -13.14
N ILE A 20 17.34 -26.45 -12.92
CA ILE A 20 18.58 -26.81 -13.61
C ILE A 20 19.36 -27.86 -12.80
N THR A 21 20.02 -28.80 -13.48
CA THR A 21 20.89 -29.76 -12.81
C THR A 21 22.30 -29.20 -12.62
N GLU A 22 23.06 -29.69 -11.64
CA GLU A 22 24.43 -29.20 -11.38
C GLU A 22 25.37 -29.38 -12.60
N LYS A 23 25.13 -30.43 -13.41
CA LYS A 23 25.90 -30.67 -14.64
C LYS A 23 25.62 -29.59 -15.69
N ASP A 24 24.35 -29.23 -15.86
CA ASP A 24 23.94 -28.21 -16.81
C ASP A 24 24.38 -26.81 -16.37
N VAL A 25 24.46 -26.55 -15.07
CA VAL A 25 25.01 -25.30 -14.52
C VAL A 25 26.47 -25.13 -14.94
N LYS A 26 27.30 -26.18 -14.85
CA LYS A 26 28.71 -26.12 -15.25
C LYS A 26 28.85 -25.82 -16.74
N LEU A 27 28.08 -26.51 -17.59
CA LEU A 27 28.07 -26.28 -19.04
C LEU A 27 27.61 -24.85 -19.40
N LEU A 28 26.59 -24.36 -18.71
CA LEU A 28 26.08 -23.01 -18.89
C LEU A 28 27.11 -21.95 -18.49
N ASP A 29 27.77 -22.11 -17.34
CA ASP A 29 28.78 -21.17 -16.86
C ASP A 29 30.02 -21.16 -17.78
N GLU A 30 30.47 -22.33 -18.26
CA GLU A 30 31.55 -22.43 -19.26
C GLU A 30 31.19 -21.71 -20.58
N HIS A 31 29.95 -21.84 -21.03
CA HIS A 31 29.47 -21.14 -22.23
C HIS A 31 29.38 -19.62 -22.02
N ILE A 32 28.83 -19.16 -20.90
CA ILE A 32 28.69 -17.73 -20.58
C ILE A 32 30.07 -17.06 -20.48
N GLN A 33 31.08 -17.75 -19.95
CA GLN A 33 32.45 -17.22 -19.85
C GLN A 33 33.14 -17.09 -21.21
N SER A 34 32.79 -17.93 -22.18
CA SER A 34 33.40 -17.96 -23.51
C SER A 34 32.62 -17.19 -24.57
N CYS A 35 31.33 -16.94 -24.36
CA CYS A 35 30.43 -16.28 -25.32
C CYS A 35 30.01 -14.88 -24.85
N ASN A 36 30.52 -13.84 -25.52
CA ASN A 36 30.19 -12.44 -25.22
C ASN A 36 28.68 -12.13 -25.29
N GLN A 37 27.96 -12.72 -26.24
CA GLN A 37 26.52 -12.48 -26.42
C GLN A 37 25.71 -13.02 -25.23
N CYS A 38 26.04 -14.22 -24.77
CA CYS A 38 25.40 -14.82 -23.59
C CYS A 38 25.79 -14.08 -22.31
N GLN A 39 27.04 -13.61 -22.21
CA GLN A 39 27.48 -12.77 -21.10
C GLN A 39 26.70 -11.46 -21.01
N GLU A 40 26.46 -10.80 -22.14
CA GLU A 40 25.67 -9.57 -22.19
C GLU A 40 24.21 -9.84 -21.79
N SER A 41 23.62 -10.92 -22.31
CA SER A 41 22.25 -11.34 -21.98
C SER A 41 22.07 -11.57 -20.48
N VAL A 42 23.02 -12.23 -19.82
CA VAL A 42 23.01 -12.46 -18.36
C VAL A 42 23.09 -11.15 -17.59
N LYS A 43 23.93 -10.20 -18.03
CA LYS A 43 24.02 -8.87 -17.40
C LYS A 43 22.70 -8.10 -17.50
N TRP A 44 22.02 -8.17 -18.65
CA TRP A 44 20.72 -7.55 -18.83
C TRP A 44 19.65 -8.16 -17.94
N ILE A 45 19.63 -9.49 -17.80
CA ILE A 45 18.72 -10.20 -16.91
C ILE A 45 18.95 -9.77 -15.45
N GLY A 46 20.20 -9.70 -15.00
CA GLY A 46 20.52 -9.23 -13.63
C GLY A 46 20.08 -7.78 -13.37
N LYS A 47 20.22 -6.89 -14.36
CA LYS A 47 19.68 -5.51 -14.26
C LYS A 47 18.15 -5.50 -14.19
N ALA A 48 17.49 -6.31 -15.01
CA ALA A 48 16.03 -6.41 -15.02
C ALA A 48 15.50 -6.92 -13.67
N GLU A 49 16.15 -7.92 -13.08
CA GLU A 49 15.80 -8.44 -11.76
C GLU A 49 15.93 -7.37 -10.67
N GLN A 50 17.00 -6.58 -10.68
CA GLN A 50 17.17 -5.45 -9.76
C GLN A 50 16.05 -4.40 -9.91
N LEU A 51 15.66 -4.07 -11.14
CA LEU A 51 14.57 -3.13 -11.39
C LEU A 51 13.22 -3.67 -10.89
N VAL A 52 12.94 -4.96 -11.14
CA VAL A 52 11.73 -5.63 -10.66
C VAL A 52 11.69 -5.64 -9.13
N ASN A 53 12.79 -6.00 -8.47
CA ASN A 53 12.86 -6.02 -7.01
C ASN A 53 12.67 -4.62 -6.40
N ASN A 54 13.25 -3.58 -7.02
CA ASN A 54 13.01 -2.20 -6.60
C ASN A 54 11.55 -1.79 -6.80
N ALA A 55 10.92 -2.17 -7.91
CA ALA A 55 9.51 -1.89 -8.17
C ALA A 55 8.60 -2.59 -7.14
N ILE A 56 8.85 -3.87 -6.83
CA ILE A 56 8.12 -4.63 -5.80
C ILE A 56 8.26 -3.95 -4.43
N ARG A 57 9.47 -3.51 -4.07
CA ARG A 57 9.70 -2.78 -2.81
C ARG A 57 8.92 -1.46 -2.76
N ASN A 58 8.90 -0.71 -3.85
CA ASN A 58 8.12 0.52 -3.95
C ASN A 58 6.61 0.27 -3.88
N LEU A 59 6.12 -0.81 -4.48
CA LEU A 59 4.71 -1.22 -4.35
C LEU A 59 4.37 -1.58 -2.90
N ALA A 60 5.26 -2.30 -2.21
CA ALA A 60 5.06 -2.64 -0.80
C ALA A 60 5.02 -1.38 0.09
N LEU A 61 5.91 -0.42 -0.15
CA LEU A 61 5.89 0.88 0.54
C LEU A 61 4.59 1.65 0.26
N THR A 62 4.17 1.70 -1.00
CA THR A 62 2.92 2.37 -1.41
C THR A 62 1.70 1.73 -0.76
N ARG A 63 1.71 0.40 -0.61
CA ARG A 63 0.65 -0.33 0.12
C ARG A 63 0.59 0.07 1.58
N GLY A 64 1.73 0.20 2.27
CA GLY A 64 1.77 0.68 3.65
C GLY A 64 1.18 2.08 3.80
N VAL A 65 1.55 3.01 2.90
CA VAL A 65 0.97 4.37 2.89
C VAL A 65 -0.54 4.35 2.64
N CYS A 66 -1.05 3.47 1.77
CA CYS A 66 -2.48 3.32 1.56
C CYS A 66 -3.21 2.74 2.78
N GLU A 67 -2.60 1.78 3.49
CA GLU A 67 -3.16 1.23 4.74
C GLU A 67 -3.24 2.32 5.82
N ASP A 68 -2.17 3.10 6.02
CA ASP A 68 -2.14 4.24 6.95
C ASP A 68 -3.19 5.31 6.58
N ALA A 69 -3.30 5.64 5.30
CA ALA A 69 -4.30 6.59 4.81
C ALA A 69 -5.72 6.08 5.06
N MET A 70 -5.97 4.78 4.86
CA MET A 70 -7.28 4.17 5.11
C MET A 70 -7.64 4.14 6.60
N GLU A 71 -6.68 3.93 7.49
CA GLU A 71 -6.89 4.06 8.94
C GLU A 71 -7.20 5.51 9.35
N SER A 72 -6.48 6.49 8.79
CA SER A 72 -6.75 7.92 9.02
C SER A 72 -8.16 8.33 8.59
N ILE A 73 -8.61 7.87 7.42
CA ILE A 73 -9.99 8.13 6.93
C ILE A 73 -11.03 7.49 7.87
N LYS A 74 -10.81 6.26 8.34
CA LYS A 74 -11.70 5.60 9.31
C LYS A 74 -11.79 6.39 10.62
N LEU A 75 -10.66 6.84 11.14
CA LEU A 75 -10.59 7.66 12.35
C LEU A 75 -11.34 8.99 12.16
N HIS A 76 -11.14 9.67 11.03
CA HIS A 76 -11.84 10.92 10.72
C HIS A 76 -13.36 10.72 10.69
N HIS A 77 -13.83 9.65 10.06
CA HIS A 77 -15.26 9.36 9.98
C HIS A 77 -15.89 9.02 11.34
N ILE A 78 -15.15 8.37 12.24
CA ILE A 78 -15.60 8.09 13.61
C ILE A 78 -15.65 9.38 14.44
N VAL A 79 -14.64 10.24 14.31
CA VAL A 79 -14.55 11.52 15.02
C VAL A 79 -15.68 12.46 14.57
N GLU A 80 -15.95 12.58 13.27
CA GLU A 80 -17.06 13.40 12.76
C GLU A 80 -18.42 12.90 13.28
N LYS A 81 -18.67 11.59 13.24
CA LYS A 81 -19.95 11.02 13.72
C LYS A 81 -20.18 11.17 15.22
N LYS A 82 -19.13 11.21 16.03
CA LYS A 82 -19.22 11.43 17.48
C LYS A 82 -19.28 12.92 17.83
N GLY A 83 -18.44 13.73 17.20
CA GLY A 83 -18.39 15.17 17.38
C GLY A 83 -19.70 15.85 16.98
N PHE A 84 -20.27 15.47 15.83
CA PHE A 84 -21.53 16.03 15.36
C PHE A 84 -22.69 15.76 16.32
N ARG A 85 -22.79 14.54 16.88
CA ARG A 85 -23.84 14.21 17.87
C ARG A 85 -23.69 15.00 19.16
N LEU A 86 -22.48 15.14 19.67
CA LEU A 86 -22.22 15.91 20.90
C LEU A 86 -22.54 17.39 20.71
N TRP A 87 -22.13 17.97 19.58
CA TRP A 87 -22.46 19.35 19.24
C TRP A 87 -23.97 19.56 19.08
N HIS A 88 -24.67 18.65 18.39
CA HIS A 88 -26.13 18.73 18.25
C HIS A 88 -26.84 18.66 19.60
N LEU A 89 -26.41 17.77 20.50
CA LEU A 89 -26.97 17.67 21.85
C LEU A 89 -26.73 18.94 22.66
N LEU A 90 -25.54 19.54 22.60
CA LEU A 90 -25.23 20.80 23.28
C LEU A 90 -26.10 21.95 22.76
N VAL A 91 -26.28 22.05 21.44
CA VAL A 91 -27.14 23.08 20.82
C VAL A 91 -28.60 22.90 21.23
N ILE A 92 -29.13 21.67 21.19
CA ILE A 92 -30.51 21.39 21.61
C ILE A 92 -30.72 21.74 23.08
N LEU A 93 -29.78 21.37 23.96
CA LEU A 93 -29.85 21.68 25.39
C LEU A 93 -29.92 23.19 25.64
N LEU A 94 -29.08 23.97 24.95
CA LEU A 94 -29.09 25.44 25.02
C LEU A 94 -30.45 26.03 24.62
N ILE A 95 -31.04 25.53 23.52
CA ILE A 95 -32.36 25.98 23.06
C ILE A 95 -33.44 25.70 24.11
N VAL A 96 -33.43 24.51 24.71
CA VAL A 96 -34.40 24.13 25.76
C VAL A 96 -34.28 25.04 26.99
N ILE A 97 -33.06 25.33 27.44
CA ILE A 97 -32.83 26.22 28.59
C ILE A 97 -33.36 27.63 28.30
N LEU A 98 -33.09 28.18 27.11
CA LEU A 98 -33.58 29.50 26.72
C LEU A 98 -35.12 29.53 26.65
N ALA A 99 -35.76 28.48 26.14
CA ALA A 99 -37.22 28.36 26.11
C ALA A 99 -37.82 28.35 27.53
N LEU A 100 -37.21 27.61 28.46
CA LEU A 100 -37.65 27.58 29.87
C LEU A 100 -37.51 28.94 30.53
N ILE A 101 -36.42 29.67 30.26
CA ILE A 101 -36.22 31.04 30.77
C ILE A 101 -37.30 31.98 30.22
N LEU A 102 -37.62 31.91 28.93
CA LEU A 102 -38.67 32.73 28.34
C LEU A 102 -40.06 32.43 28.92
N ILE A 103 -40.39 31.15 29.10
CA ILE A 103 -41.65 30.74 29.75
C ILE A 103 -41.72 31.26 31.18
N TRP A 104 -40.61 31.16 31.93
CA TRP A 104 -40.52 31.68 33.30
C TRP A 104 -40.72 33.21 33.36
N GLN A 105 -40.10 33.96 32.44
CA GLN A 105 -40.28 35.42 32.33
C GLN A 105 -41.74 35.80 32.03
N LEU A 106 -42.39 35.08 31.11
CA LEU A 106 -43.80 35.30 30.80
C LEU A 106 -44.73 34.97 31.98
N PHE A 107 -44.44 33.90 32.72
CA PHE A 107 -45.20 33.54 33.92
C PHE A 107 -45.09 34.60 35.02
N LEU A 108 -43.87 35.13 35.27
CA LEU A 108 -43.68 36.22 36.24
C LEU A 108 -44.38 37.51 35.83
N GLN A 109 -44.41 37.84 34.53
CA GLN A 109 -45.12 39.02 34.03
C GLN A 109 -46.65 38.86 34.04
N GLY A 110 -47.17 37.64 33.91
CA GLY A 110 -48.61 37.33 33.92
C GLY A 110 -49.22 37.20 35.32
N GLY A 111 -48.45 36.83 36.34
CA GLY A 111 -48.92 36.63 37.72
C GLY A 111 -49.00 37.88 38.61
N GLY A 112 -48.63 39.05 38.08
CA GLY A 112 -48.62 40.34 38.79
C GLY A 112 -49.82 41.26 38.47
N LYS A 113 -50.98 40.68 38.17
CA LYS A 113 -52.25 41.41 38.00
C LYS A 113 -53.32 40.87 38.93
#